data_AF-A0A8H6Z1M0-F1
#
_entry.id   AF-A0A8H6Z1M0-F1
#
_cell.length_a   1.000
_cell.length_b   1.000
_cell.length_c   1.000
_cell.angle_alpha   90.00
_cell.angle_beta   90.00
_cell.angle_gamma   90.00
#
_symmetry.space_group_name_H-M   'P 1'
#
loop_
_entity.id
_entity.type
_entity.pdbx_description
1 polymer ?
#
loop_
_entity_poly.entity_id
_entity_poly.type
_entity_poly.pdbx_seq_one_letter_code
_entity_poly.pdbx_strand_id
1 'polypeptide(L)'
;MAVSSSLKRVLIFLTAFTIFNVVHTTPTMQRPANVSAPLHVFKTEEHPIVHEIHRRDIEERATGKVSIGYFTNWGIYAANFQPTDIVVSTLTHILYSFADVDMNTGAISLTDSYADTQKHFPTDSWSETGNNLYGCLKQLYLLKLANRKLKVLLSIGGWTYSQSGHFNFVTNAAARATFVSNAVKMIEDYGFDGIDLDFEYPANAAQGQGFADLFTALRTAFDALAAQKGDSTTYQLTAAVSAGAANYANLVVPQMDKALTFWNLMSYDFSGSWLNYTDNQANLYGGARTGVSTDAAVKHYVSSGATASKIVMGIPLYGHAFEQTTGLGQPYNGIGPGTTEAGIYSYKALPLAGAQVFENTTDVSSYSYDSSSKELVSYDTPNIVKLKAQYTNTNGLAGSMFWELSTDKVGADSLVGVSAGVLGALDTTQNHINFPNSMWDNIRNNMGTGGTSTTTSTPPTGTGGSGSCAGVAAWAAATIYSTAGSKVTFNGHLWTNSWWTQGDTPGGSAGVWVDKGAC
;
A
#
# COMPACT_ATOMS: atom_id res chain seq x y z
N MET A 1 -4.06 -44.73 61.11
CA MET A 1 -5.27 -43.88 60.95
C MET A 1 -6.16 -44.55 59.93
N ALA A 2 -7.49 -44.48 60.07
CA ALA A 2 -8.43 -45.35 59.35
C ALA A 2 -9.81 -44.67 59.16
N VAL A 3 -10.70 -45.31 58.37
CA VAL A 3 -12.11 -44.94 58.11
C VAL A 3 -12.22 -43.63 57.28
N SER A 4 -12.64 -43.58 56.01
CA SER A 4 -13.70 -44.23 55.21
C SER A 4 -15.11 -43.59 55.33
N SER A 5 -15.82 -43.60 54.19
CA SER A 5 -17.29 -43.66 54.08
C SER A 5 -18.19 -42.58 54.73
N SER A 6 -18.66 -41.67 53.86
CA SER A 6 -20.10 -41.51 53.50
C SER A 6 -21.11 -40.70 54.34
N LEU A 7 -21.85 -39.86 53.62
CA LEU A 7 -23.30 -39.56 53.67
C LEU A 7 -23.98 -39.03 54.96
N LYS A 8 -24.53 -37.81 54.84
CA LYS A 8 -25.98 -37.50 54.72
C LYS A 8 -26.12 -36.09 54.10
N ARG A 9 -27.00 -35.81 53.11
CA ARG A 9 -28.49 -35.73 53.14
C ARG A 9 -28.95 -34.70 54.18
N VAL A 10 -29.78 -33.71 53.87
CA VAL A 10 -31.10 -33.70 53.15
C VAL A 10 -31.13 -32.51 52.15
N LEU A 11 -31.48 -32.61 50.85
CA LEU A 11 -32.61 -33.21 50.11
C LEU A 11 -33.88 -32.33 50.10
N ILE A 12 -34.64 -32.40 48.98
CA ILE A 12 -36.06 -32.01 48.74
C ILE A 12 -36.25 -30.62 48.08
N PHE A 13 -37.04 -30.40 47.01
CA PHE A 13 -37.58 -31.16 45.84
C PHE A 13 -38.47 -30.17 45.01
N LEU A 14 -39.11 -30.40 43.85
CA LEU A 14 -39.31 -31.42 42.78
C LEU A 14 -39.43 -30.59 41.44
N THR A 15 -39.73 -31.02 40.21
CA THR A 15 -40.24 -32.26 39.58
C THR A 15 -39.69 -32.37 38.15
N ALA A 16 -39.43 -33.59 37.63
CA ALA A 16 -40.05 -34.25 36.45
C ALA A 16 -40.11 -33.48 35.10
N PHE A 17 -39.54 -33.98 33.98
CA PHE A 17 -39.90 -35.19 33.19
C PHE A 17 -41.30 -35.08 32.51
N THR A 18 -41.52 -35.47 31.25
CA THR A 18 -40.83 -36.50 30.42
C THR A 18 -40.72 -36.14 28.93
N ILE A 19 -39.82 -36.82 28.21
CA ILE A 19 -39.61 -36.78 26.75
C ILE A 19 -40.73 -37.51 25.98
N PHE A 20 -41.10 -37.05 24.77
CA PHE A 20 -41.34 -37.91 23.60
C PHE A 20 -41.19 -37.13 22.27
N ASN A 21 -40.73 -37.82 21.21
CA ASN A 21 -40.62 -37.29 19.85
C ASN A 21 -41.86 -37.64 19.01
N VAL A 22 -42.15 -36.87 17.95
CA VAL A 22 -42.28 -37.33 16.53
C VAL A 22 -42.82 -36.22 15.59
N VAL A 23 -41.95 -35.79 14.66
CA VAL A 23 -42.13 -35.50 13.21
C VAL A 23 -43.34 -34.66 12.67
N HIS A 24 -42.98 -33.58 11.95
CA HIS A 24 -43.67 -32.83 10.86
C HIS A 24 -45.10 -32.25 11.03
N THR A 25 -45.21 -30.94 10.76
CA THR A 25 -45.63 -30.43 9.43
C THR A 25 -45.33 -28.92 9.28
N THR A 26 -45.20 -28.43 8.04
CA THR A 26 -44.93 -27.03 7.70
C THR A 26 -46.23 -26.22 7.52
N PRO A 27 -46.39 -25.06 8.16
CA PRO A 27 -47.37 -24.06 7.76
C PRO A 27 -46.80 -23.16 6.65
N THR A 28 -47.48 -23.12 5.51
CA THR A 28 -47.21 -22.16 4.42
C THR A 28 -47.62 -20.73 4.80
N MET A 29 -47.07 -19.77 4.06
CA MET A 29 -47.30 -18.32 4.12
C MET A 29 -48.73 -17.91 4.55
N GLN A 30 -48.82 -17.00 5.53
CA GLN A 30 -49.99 -16.13 5.70
C GLN A 30 -49.59 -14.67 5.44
N ARG A 31 -50.49 -13.94 4.74
CA ARG A 31 -50.28 -12.56 4.29
C ARG A 31 -50.83 -11.57 5.33
N PRO A 32 -50.09 -10.52 5.74
CA PRO A 32 -50.61 -9.49 6.64
C PRO A 32 -51.87 -8.80 6.09
N ALA A 33 -52.81 -8.44 6.97
CA ALA A 33 -54.18 -8.07 6.62
C ALA A 33 -54.37 -6.66 6.00
N ASN A 34 -53.30 -5.87 5.84
CA ASN A 34 -53.39 -4.42 5.59
C ASN A 34 -53.37 -4.06 4.09
N VAL A 35 -54.19 -4.72 3.27
CA VAL A 35 -54.15 -4.62 1.79
C VAL A 35 -55.05 -3.49 1.23
N SER A 36 -55.76 -2.76 2.09
CA SER A 36 -56.79 -1.77 1.70
C SER A 36 -56.64 -0.40 2.36
N ALA A 37 -55.44 -0.04 2.83
CA ALA A 37 -55.12 1.36 3.11
C ALA A 37 -54.94 2.12 1.77
N PRO A 38 -55.50 3.33 1.59
CA PRO A 38 -55.24 4.13 0.41
C PRO A 38 -53.76 4.53 0.34
N LEU A 39 -53.20 4.57 -0.87
CA LEU A 39 -51.82 5.00 -1.09
C LEU A 39 -51.60 6.41 -0.54
N HIS A 40 -50.49 6.62 0.17
CA HIS A 40 -50.05 7.96 0.59
C HIS A 40 -49.67 8.77 -0.65
N VAL A 41 -50.61 9.58 -1.14
CA VAL A 41 -50.34 10.61 -2.15
C VAL A 41 -49.61 11.75 -1.47
N PHE A 42 -48.28 11.70 -1.50
CA PHE A 42 -47.45 12.84 -1.12
C PHE A 42 -47.72 14.00 -2.09
N LYS A 43 -47.94 15.21 -1.57
CA LYS A 43 -47.92 16.40 -2.42
C LYS A 43 -46.51 16.55 -2.98
N THR A 44 -46.39 16.63 -4.30
CA THR A 44 -45.17 17.10 -4.96
C THR A 44 -44.93 18.55 -4.55
N GLU A 45 -43.69 18.92 -4.23
CA GLU A 45 -43.34 20.33 -4.02
C GLU A 45 -43.45 21.08 -5.35
N GLU A 46 -44.18 22.19 -5.37
CA GLU A 46 -44.38 23.00 -6.58
C GLU A 46 -43.14 23.84 -6.93
N HIS A 47 -42.22 23.99 -5.97
CA HIS A 47 -40.89 24.61 -6.13
C HIS A 47 -39.83 23.78 -5.39
N PRO A 48 -39.39 22.63 -5.95
CA PRO A 48 -38.25 21.91 -5.39
C PRO A 48 -37.02 22.82 -5.48
N ILE A 49 -36.35 23.06 -4.35
CA ILE A 49 -35.00 23.62 -4.40
C ILE A 49 -34.13 22.56 -5.07
N VAL A 50 -33.75 22.83 -6.32
CA VAL A 50 -32.80 21.98 -7.03
C VAL A 50 -31.46 22.13 -6.33
N HIS A 51 -31.23 21.24 -5.36
CA HIS A 51 -29.89 20.84 -4.97
C HIS A 51 -29.25 20.20 -6.20
N GLU A 52 -28.66 21.04 -7.06
CA GLU A 52 -27.61 20.58 -7.93
C GLU A 52 -26.57 19.93 -7.03
N ILE A 53 -26.54 18.60 -7.05
CA ILE A 53 -25.37 17.85 -6.62
C ILE A 53 -24.30 18.17 -7.67
N HIS A 54 -23.65 19.32 -7.47
CA HIS A 54 -22.32 19.56 -8.00
C HIS A 54 -21.53 18.30 -7.64
N ARG A 55 -21.04 17.61 -8.68
CA ARG A 55 -20.01 16.59 -8.50
C ARG A 55 -18.78 17.33 -7.99
N ARG A 56 -18.68 17.48 -6.66
CA ARG A 56 -17.44 17.88 -6.01
C ARG A 56 -16.49 16.70 -6.14
N ASP A 57 -15.79 16.70 -7.27
CA ASP A 57 -14.38 16.34 -7.33
C ASP A 57 -14.06 14.93 -6.85
N ILE A 58 -15.00 13.99 -7.07
CA ILE A 58 -14.62 12.62 -7.39
C ILE A 58 -14.00 12.71 -8.79
N GLU A 59 -12.67 12.86 -8.82
CA GLU A 59 -11.87 12.78 -10.04
C GLU A 59 -12.28 11.56 -10.87
N GLU A 60 -12.33 11.70 -12.20
CA GLU A 60 -12.40 10.56 -13.11
C GLU A 60 -11.06 9.80 -13.06
N ARG A 61 -10.87 9.00 -12.00
CA ARG A 61 -9.72 8.10 -11.83
C ARG A 61 -9.55 7.29 -13.11
N ALA A 62 -8.32 7.24 -13.61
CA ALA A 62 -8.06 6.56 -14.87
C ALA A 62 -8.44 5.07 -14.76
N THR A 63 -9.17 4.56 -15.75
CA THR A 63 -9.83 3.25 -15.68
C THR A 63 -8.84 2.11 -15.44
N GLY A 64 -8.90 1.47 -14.28
CA GLY A 64 -8.11 0.28 -13.97
C GLY A 64 -8.30 -0.25 -12.55
N LYS A 65 -7.68 -1.40 -12.29
CA LYS A 65 -7.52 -2.00 -10.96
C LYS A 65 -6.19 -1.57 -10.32
N VAL A 66 -6.10 -1.59 -9.00
CA VAL A 66 -4.82 -1.39 -8.30
C VAL A 66 -4.12 -2.71 -8.03
N SER A 67 -2.79 -2.66 -8.08
CA SER A 67 -1.86 -3.67 -7.59
C SER A 67 -0.87 -2.95 -6.67
N ILE A 68 -0.88 -3.31 -5.39
CA ILE A 68 -0.22 -2.57 -4.31
C ILE A 68 0.77 -3.49 -3.60
N GLY A 69 2.03 -3.08 -3.45
CA GLY A 69 3.04 -3.87 -2.74
C GLY A 69 3.65 -3.12 -1.57
N TYR A 70 3.69 -3.75 -0.40
CA TYR A 70 4.49 -3.24 0.72
C TYR A 70 5.98 -3.50 0.46
N PHE A 71 6.80 -2.44 0.55
CA PHE A 71 8.26 -2.52 0.55
C PHE A 71 8.75 -2.18 1.96
N THR A 72 9.44 -3.13 2.59
CA THR A 72 9.97 -2.95 3.95
C THR A 72 11.36 -2.30 3.91
N ASN A 73 11.60 -1.26 4.70
CA ASN A 73 12.90 -0.57 4.72
C ASN A 73 14.02 -1.49 5.25
N TRP A 74 13.71 -2.38 6.19
CA TRP A 74 14.61 -3.44 6.66
C TRP A 74 14.86 -4.55 5.62
N GLY A 75 14.04 -4.66 4.57
CA GLY A 75 14.17 -5.65 3.50
C GLY A 75 15.51 -5.59 2.77
N ILE A 76 16.18 -4.43 2.76
CA ILE A 76 17.49 -4.23 2.14
C ILE A 76 18.64 -4.99 2.82
N TYR A 77 18.43 -5.50 4.04
CA TYR A 77 19.44 -6.17 4.86
C TYR A 77 19.42 -7.69 4.66
N ALA A 78 18.83 -8.45 5.58
CA ALA A 78 18.89 -9.91 5.60
C ALA A 78 18.12 -10.57 4.43
N ALA A 79 17.01 -9.97 4.00
CA ALA A 79 16.29 -10.40 2.79
C ALA A 79 16.99 -9.98 1.48
N ASN A 80 17.94 -9.03 1.57
CA ASN A 80 18.67 -8.39 0.47
C ASN A 80 17.79 -7.99 -0.72
N PHE A 81 16.61 -7.43 -0.44
CA PHE A 81 15.68 -6.95 -1.45
C PHE A 81 15.73 -5.44 -1.52
N GLN A 82 16.15 -4.92 -2.67
CA GLN A 82 16.40 -3.51 -2.92
C GLN A 82 15.23 -2.92 -3.74
N PRO A 83 15.02 -1.59 -3.73
CA PRO A 83 13.99 -0.99 -4.60
C PRO A 83 14.21 -1.27 -6.09
N THR A 84 15.46 -1.49 -6.51
CA THR A 84 15.83 -1.90 -7.87
C THR A 84 15.31 -3.28 -8.28
N ASP A 85 14.93 -4.13 -7.32
CA ASP A 85 14.46 -5.50 -7.56
C ASP A 85 12.92 -5.55 -7.72
N ILE A 86 12.23 -4.41 -7.52
CA ILE A 86 10.79 -4.30 -7.65
C ILE A 86 10.37 -4.38 -9.13
N VAL A 87 9.50 -5.33 -9.45
CA VAL A 87 8.91 -5.50 -10.79
C VAL A 87 7.83 -4.43 -11.02
N VAL A 88 8.23 -3.19 -11.30
CA VAL A 88 7.33 -2.02 -11.41
C VAL A 88 6.25 -2.09 -12.50
N SER A 89 6.28 -3.10 -13.38
CA SER A 89 5.27 -3.34 -14.41
C SER A 89 4.04 -4.11 -13.90
N THR A 90 4.12 -4.78 -12.75
CA THR A 90 3.00 -5.51 -12.12
C THR A 90 2.35 -4.72 -10.99
N LEU A 91 2.88 -3.52 -10.67
CA LEU A 91 2.45 -2.66 -9.57
C LEU A 91 1.93 -1.30 -10.06
N THR A 92 1.11 -0.70 -9.21
CA THR A 92 0.55 0.67 -9.36
C THR A 92 0.87 1.55 -8.16
N HIS A 93 1.08 0.94 -6.99
CA HIS A 93 1.39 1.60 -5.73
C HIS A 93 2.46 0.78 -4.99
N ILE A 94 3.44 1.45 -4.41
CA ILE A 94 4.33 0.91 -3.37
C ILE A 94 3.98 1.60 -2.06
N LEU A 95 3.87 0.82 -0.99
CA LEU A 95 3.68 1.33 0.36
C LEU A 95 4.99 1.13 1.12
N TYR A 96 5.64 2.21 1.52
CA TYR A 96 6.96 2.19 2.15
C TYR A 96 6.81 1.97 3.66
N SER A 97 7.18 0.79 4.14
CA SER A 97 6.96 0.33 5.52
C SER A 97 8.25 0.34 6.34
N PHE A 98 8.29 0.94 7.53
CA PHE A 98 7.28 1.80 8.16
C PHE A 98 7.95 3.03 8.77
N ALA A 99 7.25 4.16 8.74
CA ALA A 99 7.50 5.25 9.67
C ALA A 99 6.76 5.00 11.00
N ASP A 100 7.32 5.54 12.07
CA ASP A 100 6.76 5.51 13.43
C ASP A 100 6.11 6.87 13.79
N VAL A 101 5.36 6.91 14.89
CA VAL A 101 4.66 8.09 15.40
C VAL A 101 4.81 8.23 16.92
N ASP A 102 5.15 9.41 17.42
CA ASP A 102 5.21 9.64 18.87
C ASP A 102 3.80 9.60 19.50
N MET A 103 3.65 8.75 20.51
CA MET A 103 2.37 8.41 21.13
C MET A 103 1.63 9.57 21.83
N ASN A 104 2.33 10.68 22.10
CA ASN A 104 1.81 11.81 22.88
C ASN A 104 1.51 13.03 21.99
N THR A 105 2.40 13.28 21.02
CA THR A 105 2.42 14.48 20.18
C THR A 105 1.93 14.24 18.77
N GLY A 106 1.92 13.00 18.28
CA GLY A 106 1.57 12.67 16.89
C GLY A 106 2.63 13.09 15.86
N ALA A 107 3.87 13.42 16.27
CA ALA A 107 4.96 13.65 15.33
C ALA A 107 5.36 12.36 14.61
N ILE A 108 5.70 12.43 13.31
CA ILE A 108 6.02 11.25 12.48
C ILE A 108 7.54 11.18 12.29
N SER A 109 8.13 9.99 12.40
CA SER A 109 9.56 9.76 12.25
C SER A 109 9.88 8.58 11.33
N LEU A 110 10.82 8.79 10.41
CA LEU A 110 11.50 7.71 9.70
C LEU A 110 12.31 6.85 10.70
N THR A 111 12.37 5.54 10.45
CA THR A 111 12.77 4.53 11.45
C THR A 111 14.19 4.01 11.28
N ASP A 112 14.74 4.07 10.07
CA ASP A 112 16.13 3.70 9.78
C ASP A 112 16.74 4.70 8.81
N SER A 113 17.38 5.74 9.34
CA SER A 113 18.01 6.77 8.51
C SER A 113 19.06 6.24 7.52
N TYR A 114 19.67 5.07 7.76
CA TYR A 114 20.58 4.47 6.78
C TYR A 114 19.78 3.89 5.60
N ALA A 115 18.80 3.04 5.88
CA ALA A 115 17.94 2.44 4.86
C ALA A 115 17.13 3.49 4.10
N ASP A 116 16.53 4.44 4.83
CA ASP A 116 15.60 5.43 4.33
C ASP A 116 16.30 6.51 3.49
N THR A 117 17.40 7.09 3.99
CA THR A 117 17.93 8.37 3.45
C THR A 117 19.43 8.43 3.15
N GLN A 118 20.27 7.50 3.64
CA GLN A 118 21.74 7.64 3.52
C GLN A 118 22.42 6.57 2.64
N LYS A 119 21.88 5.35 2.53
CA LYS A 119 22.50 4.28 1.75
C LYS A 119 22.69 4.70 0.29
N HIS A 120 23.94 4.83 -0.13
CA HIS A 120 24.30 5.09 -1.52
C HIS A 120 24.18 3.80 -2.33
N PHE A 121 23.45 3.86 -3.44
CA PHE A 121 23.37 2.82 -4.45
C PHE A 121 24.44 3.06 -5.54
N PRO A 122 24.69 2.11 -6.47
CA PRO A 122 25.81 2.21 -7.42
C PRO A 122 25.80 3.43 -8.36
N THR A 123 24.67 4.14 -8.47
CA THR A 123 24.51 5.37 -9.25
C THR A 123 24.69 6.67 -8.44
N ASP A 124 24.88 6.57 -7.12
CA ASP A 124 24.89 7.73 -6.22
C ASP A 124 26.29 8.33 -6.05
N SER A 125 26.37 9.66 -6.15
CA SER A 125 27.64 10.39 -6.07
C SER A 125 27.99 10.75 -4.63
N TRP A 126 29.10 10.21 -4.12
CA TRP A 126 29.71 10.61 -2.86
C TRP A 126 30.22 12.07 -2.83
N SER A 127 30.08 12.82 -3.94
CA SER A 127 30.43 14.23 -4.07
C SER A 127 29.27 15.13 -4.55
N GLU A 128 28.02 14.66 -4.48
CA GLU A 128 26.82 15.46 -4.78
C GLU A 128 26.70 16.62 -3.76
N THR A 129 27.04 17.84 -4.17
CA THR A 129 26.96 19.03 -3.29
C THR A 129 25.52 19.42 -2.99
N GLY A 130 25.23 19.80 -1.75
CA GLY A 130 23.90 20.20 -1.30
C GLY A 130 23.34 19.28 -0.21
N ASN A 131 22.07 19.49 0.17
CA ASN A 131 21.34 18.58 1.05
C ASN A 131 20.60 17.54 0.20
N ASN A 132 21.24 16.40 -0.07
CA ASN A 132 20.78 15.42 -1.06
C ASN A 132 20.24 14.13 -0.41
N LEU A 133 19.09 13.66 -0.90
CA LEU A 133 18.47 12.40 -0.47
C LEU A 133 19.17 11.21 -1.13
N TYR A 134 19.41 10.15 -0.36
CA TYR A 134 19.85 8.83 -0.82
C TYR A 134 18.90 7.75 -0.25
N GLY A 135 19.40 6.55 0.00
CA GLY A 135 18.61 5.46 0.56
C GLY A 135 17.51 4.96 -0.38
N CYS A 136 16.59 4.19 0.19
CA CYS A 136 15.47 3.63 -0.56
C CYS A 136 14.55 4.73 -1.09
N LEU A 137 14.41 5.86 -0.39
CA LEU A 137 13.52 6.94 -0.79
C LEU A 137 14.00 7.63 -2.08
N LYS A 138 15.31 7.83 -2.28
CA LYS A 138 15.85 8.28 -3.59
C LYS A 138 15.54 7.28 -4.70
N GLN A 139 15.74 5.98 -4.45
CA GLN A 139 15.50 4.93 -5.45
C GLN A 139 14.02 4.81 -5.81
N LEU A 140 13.10 4.87 -4.84
CA LEU A 140 11.66 4.86 -5.07
C LEU A 140 11.19 6.11 -5.83
N TYR A 141 11.78 7.28 -5.56
CA TYR A 141 11.54 8.49 -6.35
C TYR A 141 12.08 8.36 -7.79
N LEU A 142 13.22 7.70 -8.02
CA LEU A 142 13.70 7.37 -9.37
C LEU A 142 12.75 6.42 -10.10
N LEU A 143 12.17 5.41 -9.43
CA LEU A 143 11.12 4.56 -10.01
C LEU A 143 9.86 5.35 -10.37
N LYS A 144 9.48 6.36 -9.56
CA LYS A 144 8.36 7.27 -9.88
C LYS A 144 8.63 8.11 -11.13
N LEU A 145 9.85 8.60 -11.32
CA LEU A 145 10.23 9.34 -12.53
C LEU A 145 10.19 8.42 -13.77
N ALA A 146 10.74 7.21 -13.66
CA ALA A 146 10.78 6.23 -14.76
C ALA A 146 9.39 5.68 -15.11
N ASN A 147 8.54 5.39 -14.12
CA ASN A 147 7.16 4.97 -14.30
C ASN A 147 6.20 5.99 -13.67
N ARG A 148 5.78 6.98 -14.46
CA ARG A 148 4.83 8.04 -14.06
C ARG A 148 3.45 7.55 -13.58
N LYS A 149 3.14 6.24 -13.70
CA LYS A 149 1.91 5.61 -13.20
C LYS A 149 2.09 4.93 -11.83
N LEU A 150 3.33 4.76 -11.36
CA LEU A 150 3.66 4.15 -10.07
C LEU A 150 3.57 5.21 -8.97
N LYS A 151 2.69 5.01 -7.99
CA LYS A 151 2.63 5.85 -6.78
C LYS A 151 3.49 5.23 -5.67
N VAL A 152 4.05 6.06 -4.80
CA VAL A 152 4.73 5.64 -3.58
C VAL A 152 4.14 6.40 -2.40
N LEU A 153 3.54 5.69 -1.45
CA LEU A 153 3.00 6.25 -0.21
C LEU A 153 3.93 5.86 0.94
N LEU A 154 4.03 6.73 1.95
CA LEU A 154 4.63 6.33 3.24
C LEU A 154 3.58 5.56 4.04
N SER A 155 3.89 4.34 4.47
CA SER A 155 3.07 3.64 5.46
C SER A 155 3.58 3.95 6.87
N ILE A 156 2.66 4.31 7.75
CA ILE A 156 2.94 4.73 9.12
C ILE A 156 2.25 3.74 10.06
N GLY A 157 3.02 3.11 10.96
CA GLY A 157 2.50 2.14 11.91
C GLY A 157 2.91 0.69 11.62
N GLY A 158 1.91 -0.17 11.42
CA GLY A 158 2.07 -1.62 11.44
C GLY A 158 2.08 -2.17 12.87
N TRP A 159 2.12 -3.50 12.95
CA TRP A 159 2.01 -4.29 14.19
C TRP A 159 2.82 -3.73 15.36
N THR A 160 4.15 -3.60 15.20
CA THR A 160 5.08 -3.31 16.31
C THR A 160 4.79 -1.96 16.98
N TYR A 161 4.61 -0.89 16.21
CA TYR A 161 4.31 0.44 16.76
C TYR A 161 2.86 0.51 17.28
N SER A 162 1.93 -0.18 16.63
CA SER A 162 0.54 -0.29 17.10
C SER A 162 0.42 -0.99 18.46
N GLN A 163 1.07 -2.15 18.65
CA GLN A 163 1.10 -2.86 19.93
C GLN A 163 1.90 -2.12 21.01
N SER A 164 2.86 -1.27 20.61
CA SER A 164 3.56 -0.34 21.51
C SER A 164 2.67 0.85 21.93
N GLY A 165 1.44 0.93 21.42
CA GLY A 165 0.47 1.96 21.76
C GLY A 165 0.76 3.31 21.10
N HIS A 166 1.57 3.34 20.04
CA HIS A 166 1.99 4.59 19.41
C HIS A 166 0.83 5.35 18.77
N PHE A 167 -0.23 4.65 18.32
CA PHE A 167 -1.48 5.29 17.86
C PHE A 167 -2.38 5.88 18.97
N ASN A 168 -2.04 5.80 20.26
CA ASN A 168 -2.88 6.39 21.32
C ASN A 168 -3.14 7.90 21.12
N PHE A 169 -2.23 8.60 20.43
CA PHE A 169 -2.37 10.00 20.04
C PHE A 169 -3.67 10.32 19.27
N VAL A 170 -4.28 9.36 18.56
CA VAL A 170 -5.47 9.63 17.72
C VAL A 170 -6.66 10.15 18.54
N THR A 171 -6.70 9.90 19.84
CA THR A 171 -7.73 10.43 20.75
C THR A 171 -7.55 11.94 21.05
N ASN A 172 -6.35 12.48 20.88
CA ASN A 172 -6.00 13.87 21.17
C ASN A 172 -6.02 14.74 19.89
N ALA A 173 -6.95 15.68 19.82
CA ALA A 173 -7.12 16.56 18.64
C ALA A 173 -5.89 17.43 18.32
N ALA A 174 -5.10 17.84 19.33
CA ALA A 174 -3.87 18.60 19.10
C ALA A 174 -2.77 17.71 18.50
N ALA A 175 -2.66 16.47 18.97
CA ALA A 175 -1.71 15.50 18.41
C ALA A 175 -2.09 15.09 16.98
N ARG A 176 -3.40 14.94 16.68
CA ARG A 176 -3.88 14.77 15.29
C ARG A 176 -3.47 15.95 14.39
N ALA A 177 -3.48 17.18 14.88
CA ALA A 177 -3.05 18.35 14.10
C ALA A 177 -1.53 18.33 13.82
N THR A 178 -0.70 17.96 14.80
CA THR A 178 0.74 17.72 14.59
C THR A 178 0.98 16.66 13.52
N PHE A 179 0.26 15.54 13.60
CA PHE A 179 0.36 14.43 12.65
C PHE A 179 0.02 14.86 11.23
N VAL A 180 -1.09 15.58 11.04
CA VAL A 180 -1.50 16.11 9.74
C VAL A 180 -0.45 17.05 9.15
N SER A 181 0.14 17.92 9.97
CA SER A 181 1.24 18.80 9.56
C SER A 181 2.51 18.03 9.19
N ASN A 182 2.86 16.99 9.95
CA ASN A 182 3.99 16.10 9.65
C ASN A 182 3.74 15.30 8.38
N ALA A 183 2.52 14.81 8.14
CA ALA A 183 2.16 14.03 6.96
C ALA A 183 2.32 14.84 5.66
N VAL A 184 1.84 16.10 5.67
CA VAL A 184 2.08 17.06 4.58
C VAL A 184 3.57 17.31 4.38
N LYS A 185 4.35 17.47 5.46
CA LYS A 185 5.81 17.64 5.37
C LYS A 185 6.52 16.40 4.81
N MET A 186 6.14 15.19 5.21
CA MET A 186 6.70 13.95 4.66
C MET A 186 6.43 13.82 3.16
N ILE A 187 5.21 14.16 2.71
CA ILE A 187 4.86 14.25 1.29
C ILE A 187 5.76 15.25 0.54
N GLU A 188 5.88 16.49 1.04
CA GLU A 188 6.67 17.53 0.37
C GLU A 188 8.18 17.26 0.39
N ASP A 189 8.74 16.72 1.47
CA ASP A 189 10.17 16.44 1.57
C ASP A 189 10.58 15.25 0.72
N TYR A 190 9.98 14.07 0.95
CA TYR A 190 10.44 12.82 0.36
C TYR A 190 9.75 12.47 -0.96
N GLY A 191 8.80 13.31 -1.39
CA GLY A 191 8.16 13.20 -2.68
C GLY A 191 7.13 12.07 -2.79
N PHE A 192 6.41 11.76 -1.71
CA PHE A 192 5.35 10.74 -1.71
C PHE A 192 4.10 11.19 -2.47
N ASP A 193 3.27 10.23 -2.89
CA ASP A 193 1.95 10.45 -3.51
C ASP A 193 0.80 10.42 -2.50
N GLY A 194 1.10 10.20 -1.22
CA GLY A 194 0.11 10.03 -0.17
C GLY A 194 0.65 9.31 1.06
N ILE A 195 -0.26 8.96 1.97
CA ILE A 195 0.03 8.27 3.23
C ILE A 195 -0.89 7.05 3.38
N ASP A 196 -0.32 5.94 3.85
CA ASP A 196 -1.03 4.77 4.36
C ASP A 196 -0.94 4.75 5.89
N LEU A 197 -2.06 4.54 6.58
CA LEU A 197 -2.06 4.36 8.05
C LEU A 197 -2.41 2.93 8.40
N ASP A 198 -1.50 2.29 9.13
CA ASP A 198 -1.64 0.91 9.58
C ASP A 198 -1.70 0.88 11.11
N PHE A 199 -2.92 1.03 11.65
CA PHE A 199 -3.18 0.99 13.09
C PHE A 199 -3.80 -0.35 13.45
N GLU A 200 -3.03 -1.18 14.15
CA GLU A 200 -3.41 -2.53 14.57
C GLU A 200 -3.66 -2.65 16.09
N TYR A 201 -4.85 -2.44 16.64
CA TYR A 201 -6.10 -1.96 16.03
C TYR A 201 -6.79 -0.99 16.99
N PRO A 202 -7.72 -0.13 16.53
CA PRO A 202 -8.56 0.67 17.41
C PRO A 202 -9.34 -0.20 18.41
N ALA A 203 -8.87 -0.26 19.65
CA ALA A 203 -9.36 -1.18 20.68
C ALA A 203 -10.68 -0.73 21.33
N ASN A 204 -11.12 0.51 21.07
CA ASN A 204 -12.37 1.07 21.57
C ASN A 204 -12.91 2.18 20.66
N ALA A 205 -14.19 2.52 20.83
CA ALA A 205 -14.89 3.51 20.02
C ALA A 205 -14.26 4.92 20.06
N ALA A 206 -13.53 5.31 21.12
CA ALA A 206 -12.87 6.62 21.17
C ALA A 206 -11.61 6.66 20.29
N GLN A 207 -10.83 5.56 20.26
CA GLN A 207 -9.75 5.40 19.27
C GLN A 207 -10.32 5.28 17.85
N GLY A 208 -11.43 4.55 17.65
CA GLY A 208 -12.10 4.42 16.35
C GLY A 208 -12.58 5.75 15.76
N GLN A 209 -13.25 6.57 16.58
CA GLN A 209 -13.64 7.93 16.19
C GLN A 209 -12.41 8.83 15.97
N GLY A 210 -11.40 8.75 16.85
CA GLY A 210 -10.16 9.51 16.70
C GLY A 210 -9.41 9.20 15.40
N PHE A 211 -9.41 7.94 14.96
CA PHE A 211 -8.82 7.50 13.70
C PHE A 211 -9.61 8.02 12.49
N ALA A 212 -10.94 7.97 12.54
CA ALA A 212 -11.80 8.55 11.50
C ALA A 212 -11.69 10.08 11.40
N ASP A 213 -11.55 10.78 12.54
CA ASP A 213 -11.25 12.20 12.59
C ASP A 213 -9.88 12.53 11.98
N LEU A 214 -8.87 11.68 12.24
CA LEU A 214 -7.53 11.82 11.66
C LEU A 214 -7.58 11.73 10.12
N PHE A 215 -8.25 10.72 9.56
CA PHE A 215 -8.46 10.62 8.11
C PHE A 215 -9.21 11.83 7.54
N THR A 216 -10.21 12.34 8.26
CA THR A 216 -10.97 13.54 7.85
C THR A 216 -10.07 14.78 7.76
N ALA A 217 -9.18 14.95 8.75
CA ALA A 217 -8.22 16.05 8.77
C ALA A 217 -7.10 15.90 7.73
N LEU A 218 -6.57 14.68 7.54
CA LEU A 218 -5.57 14.38 6.50
C LEU A 218 -6.11 14.66 5.10
N ARG A 219 -7.32 14.18 4.77
CA ARG A 219 -7.99 14.46 3.48
C ARG A 219 -8.08 15.96 3.23
N THR A 220 -8.58 16.72 4.21
CA THR A 220 -8.72 18.19 4.14
C THR A 220 -7.37 18.88 3.87
N ALA A 221 -6.30 18.45 4.52
CA ALA A 221 -4.97 19.04 4.32
C ALA A 221 -4.33 18.64 2.97
N PHE A 222 -4.59 17.42 2.51
CA PHE A 222 -4.08 16.90 1.24
C PHE A 222 -4.79 17.54 0.03
N ASP A 223 -6.09 17.83 0.15
CA ASP A 223 -6.86 18.58 -0.84
C ASP A 223 -6.38 20.03 -0.93
N ALA A 224 -6.12 20.65 0.22
CA ALA A 224 -5.52 21.98 0.29
C ALA A 224 -4.10 22.02 -0.33
N LEU A 225 -3.28 20.99 -0.11
CA LEU A 225 -1.95 20.86 -0.72
C LEU A 225 -2.02 20.73 -2.24
N ALA A 226 -2.89 19.87 -2.76
CA ALA A 226 -3.10 19.72 -4.21
C ALA A 226 -3.57 21.04 -4.85
N ALA A 227 -4.57 21.69 -4.25
CA ALA A 227 -5.09 22.98 -4.70
C ALA A 227 -4.05 24.11 -4.63
N GLN A 228 -3.21 24.15 -3.59
CA GLN A 228 -2.11 25.12 -3.46
C GLN A 228 -1.06 24.96 -4.58
N LYS A 229 -0.81 23.72 -5.02
CA LYS A 229 0.21 23.39 -6.02
C LYS A 229 -0.31 23.40 -7.46
N GLY A 230 -1.63 23.38 -7.65
CA GLY A 230 -2.26 23.20 -8.95
C GLY A 230 -2.16 21.77 -9.46
N ASP A 231 -1.93 20.79 -8.57
CA ASP A 231 -1.86 19.37 -8.94
C ASP A 231 -3.27 18.87 -9.31
N SER A 232 -3.42 18.25 -10.48
CA SER A 232 -4.70 17.73 -11.00
C SER A 232 -4.98 16.27 -10.61
N THR A 233 -4.24 15.75 -9.64
CA THR A 233 -4.41 14.43 -9.04
C THR A 233 -4.52 14.63 -7.54
N THR A 234 -5.46 13.96 -6.89
CA THR A 234 -5.65 14.06 -5.45
C THR A 234 -4.67 13.16 -4.70
N TYR A 235 -3.90 13.77 -3.79
CA TYR A 235 -2.99 13.08 -2.87
C TYR A 235 -3.68 11.94 -2.13
N GLN A 236 -3.09 10.74 -2.21
CA GLN A 236 -3.71 9.52 -1.72
C GLN A 236 -3.66 9.38 -0.20
N LEU A 237 -4.64 8.64 0.30
CA LEU A 237 -4.82 8.38 1.72
C LEU A 237 -5.43 6.99 1.87
N THR A 238 -4.71 6.04 2.44
CA THR A 238 -5.14 4.64 2.58
C THR A 238 -5.06 4.16 4.02
N ALA A 239 -5.75 3.05 4.31
CA ALA A 239 -5.74 2.42 5.61
C ALA A 239 -5.53 0.91 5.46
N ALA A 240 -4.53 0.35 6.13
CA ALA A 240 -4.49 -1.08 6.38
C ALA A 240 -5.52 -1.43 7.46
N VAL A 241 -6.35 -2.44 7.20
CA VAL A 241 -7.47 -2.80 8.09
C VAL A 241 -7.68 -4.31 8.17
N SER A 242 -7.97 -4.80 9.38
CA SER A 242 -8.12 -6.24 9.64
C SER A 242 -9.32 -6.87 8.92
N ALA A 243 -9.22 -8.16 8.59
CA ALA A 243 -10.39 -8.99 8.28
C ALA A 243 -11.03 -9.63 9.54
N GLY A 244 -10.41 -9.50 10.72
CA GLY A 244 -10.91 -10.08 11.97
C GLY A 244 -12.02 -9.24 12.63
N ALA A 245 -13.14 -9.88 12.98
CA ALA A 245 -14.35 -9.17 13.42
C ALA A 245 -14.21 -8.37 14.73
N ALA A 246 -13.36 -8.81 15.65
CA ALA A 246 -13.07 -8.05 16.88
C ALA A 246 -12.31 -6.74 16.59
N ASN A 247 -11.51 -6.70 15.53
CA ASN A 247 -10.56 -5.65 15.24
C ASN A 247 -11.19 -4.50 14.43
N TYR A 248 -12.14 -4.81 13.54
CA TYR A 248 -12.88 -3.80 12.78
C TYR A 248 -14.12 -3.23 13.49
N ALA A 249 -14.55 -3.81 14.62
CA ALA A 249 -15.78 -3.44 15.32
C ALA A 249 -15.88 -1.99 15.79
N ASN A 250 -14.74 -1.29 15.96
CA ASN A 250 -14.69 0.11 16.39
C ASN A 250 -14.57 1.12 15.22
N LEU A 251 -14.47 0.68 13.96
CA LEU A 251 -14.20 1.57 12.83
C LEU A 251 -15.43 2.37 12.40
N VAL A 252 -15.29 3.69 12.27
CA VAL A 252 -16.36 4.59 11.78
C VAL A 252 -16.38 4.60 10.25
N VAL A 253 -16.71 3.45 9.66
CA VAL A 253 -16.57 3.15 8.22
C VAL A 253 -17.17 4.25 7.30
N PRO A 254 -18.38 4.80 7.51
CA PRO A 254 -18.93 5.85 6.64
C PRO A 254 -18.27 7.23 6.74
N GLN A 255 -17.44 7.47 7.76
CA GLN A 255 -16.62 8.69 7.88
C GLN A 255 -15.26 8.45 7.20
N MET A 256 -14.64 7.31 7.49
CA MET A 256 -13.37 6.90 6.89
C MET A 256 -13.47 6.77 5.37
N ASP A 257 -14.52 6.13 4.83
CA ASP A 257 -14.67 5.91 3.38
C ASP A 257 -14.73 7.24 2.59
N LYS A 258 -15.25 8.32 3.18
CA LYS A 258 -15.29 9.64 2.53
C LYS A 258 -13.90 10.24 2.35
N ALA A 259 -12.97 9.96 3.26
CA ALA A 259 -11.59 10.44 3.22
C ALA A 259 -10.64 9.48 2.48
N LEU A 260 -10.91 8.17 2.54
CA LEU A 260 -10.02 7.16 2.00
C LEU A 260 -10.04 7.08 0.47
N THR A 261 -8.85 6.89 -0.08
CA THR A 261 -8.61 6.55 -1.48
C THR A 261 -8.88 5.07 -1.71
N PHE A 262 -8.36 4.23 -0.81
CA PHE A 262 -8.50 2.78 -0.75
C PHE A 262 -8.52 2.26 0.70
N TRP A 263 -9.13 1.08 0.89
CA TRP A 263 -9.03 0.26 2.09
C TRP A 263 -8.15 -0.95 1.77
N ASN A 264 -6.98 -1.06 2.40
CA ASN A 264 -6.06 -2.18 2.24
C ASN A 264 -6.48 -3.29 3.22
N LEU A 265 -7.39 -4.18 2.79
CA LEU A 265 -7.92 -5.25 3.64
C LEU A 265 -6.86 -6.32 3.87
N MET A 266 -6.38 -6.46 5.10
CA MET A 266 -5.44 -7.49 5.52
C MET A 266 -6.18 -8.83 5.65
N SER A 267 -6.36 -9.48 4.49
CA SER A 267 -7.04 -10.77 4.34
C SER A 267 -6.09 -11.97 4.44
N TYR A 268 -5.23 -11.93 5.46
CA TYR A 268 -4.24 -12.93 5.85
C TYR A 268 -4.14 -12.98 7.39
N ASP A 269 -3.23 -13.80 7.94
CA ASP A 269 -3.05 -14.03 9.38
C ASP A 269 -4.34 -14.47 10.13
N PHE A 270 -5.18 -15.28 9.48
CA PHE A 270 -6.35 -15.89 10.14
C PHE A 270 -5.95 -17.08 11.04
N SER A 271 -4.73 -17.61 10.86
CA SER A 271 -4.19 -18.73 11.63
C SER A 271 -2.66 -18.67 11.71
N GLY A 272 -2.12 -18.90 12.90
CA GLY A 272 -0.70 -18.96 13.19
C GLY A 272 -0.47 -19.43 14.62
N SER A 273 0.67 -19.07 15.22
CA SER A 273 1.14 -19.55 16.53
C SER A 273 0.23 -19.25 17.73
N TRP A 274 -0.77 -18.38 17.57
CA TRP A 274 -1.79 -18.01 18.57
C TRP A 274 -2.99 -18.96 18.64
N LEU A 275 -3.15 -19.88 17.69
CA LEU A 275 -4.18 -20.92 17.75
C LEU A 275 -3.65 -22.18 18.46
N ASN A 276 -4.55 -23.06 18.90
CA ASN A 276 -4.19 -24.40 19.41
C ASN A 276 -4.48 -25.52 18.39
N TYR A 277 -4.76 -25.14 17.14
CA TYR A 277 -4.97 -26.02 15.99
C TYR A 277 -4.48 -25.34 14.71
N THR A 278 -4.18 -26.14 13.70
CA THR A 278 -3.76 -25.68 12.36
C THR A 278 -4.95 -25.19 11.52
N ASP A 279 -4.77 -24.15 10.72
CA ASP A 279 -5.76 -23.79 9.69
C ASP A 279 -5.12 -23.09 8.47
N ASN A 280 -5.96 -22.52 7.63
CA ASN A 280 -5.62 -21.71 6.49
C ASN A 280 -5.50 -20.25 6.94
N GLN A 281 -4.39 -19.58 6.62
CA GLN A 281 -4.18 -18.20 7.08
C GLN A 281 -4.95 -17.14 6.29
N ALA A 282 -5.48 -17.46 5.10
CA ALA A 282 -5.97 -16.46 4.15
C ALA A 282 -7.15 -16.97 3.28
N ASN A 283 -8.03 -17.83 3.81
CA ASN A 283 -9.14 -18.40 3.04
C ASN A 283 -10.16 -17.34 2.57
N LEU A 284 -10.55 -17.39 1.29
CA LEU A 284 -11.53 -16.46 0.72
C LEU A 284 -12.92 -16.68 1.31
N TYR A 285 -13.36 -17.94 1.34
CA TYR A 285 -14.62 -18.38 1.93
C TYR A 285 -14.35 -19.32 3.12
N GLY A 286 -15.36 -20.03 3.62
CA GLY A 286 -15.20 -20.97 4.73
C GLY A 286 -14.95 -20.25 6.06
N GLY A 287 -13.84 -20.57 6.73
CA GLY A 287 -13.49 -19.96 8.02
C GLY A 287 -14.23 -20.52 9.24
N ALA A 288 -14.87 -21.69 9.12
CA ALA A 288 -15.77 -22.23 10.15
C ALA A 288 -15.12 -22.59 11.51
N ARG A 289 -13.78 -22.68 11.59
CA ARG A 289 -13.02 -22.88 12.84
C ARG A 289 -12.54 -21.55 13.44
N THR A 290 -11.93 -20.70 12.62
CA THR A 290 -11.34 -19.40 13.03
C THR A 290 -12.39 -18.30 13.22
N GLY A 291 -13.57 -18.44 12.59
CA GLY A 291 -14.58 -17.39 12.49
C GLY A 291 -14.27 -16.32 11.43
N VAL A 292 -13.23 -16.50 10.61
CA VAL A 292 -12.71 -15.48 9.67
C VAL A 292 -12.59 -16.01 8.25
N SER A 293 -13.10 -15.24 7.29
CA SER A 293 -12.87 -15.42 5.85
C SER A 293 -12.92 -14.06 5.14
N THR A 294 -12.20 -13.93 4.02
CA THR A 294 -12.09 -12.66 3.29
C THR A 294 -13.45 -12.16 2.79
N ASP A 295 -14.30 -13.04 2.27
CA ASP A 295 -15.65 -12.73 1.80
C ASP A 295 -16.55 -12.18 2.92
N ALA A 296 -16.48 -12.76 4.12
CA ALA A 296 -17.22 -12.26 5.28
C ALA A 296 -16.75 -10.86 5.69
N ALA A 297 -15.44 -10.59 5.66
CA ALA A 297 -14.89 -9.26 5.93
C ALA A 297 -15.31 -8.23 4.87
N VAL A 298 -15.16 -8.55 3.58
CA VAL A 298 -15.58 -7.67 2.46
C VAL A 298 -17.07 -7.34 2.59
N LYS A 299 -17.92 -8.32 2.87
CA LYS A 299 -19.36 -8.11 3.10
C LYS A 299 -19.63 -7.24 4.32
N HIS A 300 -18.88 -7.41 5.41
CA HIS A 300 -18.99 -6.52 6.57
C HIS A 300 -18.69 -5.07 6.17
N TYR A 301 -17.51 -4.77 5.60
CA TYR A 301 -17.12 -3.41 5.24
C TYR A 301 -18.16 -2.74 4.31
N VAL A 302 -18.62 -3.44 3.27
CA VAL A 302 -19.65 -2.91 2.36
C VAL A 302 -20.98 -2.68 3.09
N SER A 303 -21.41 -3.60 3.96
CA SER A 303 -22.64 -3.41 4.77
C SER A 303 -22.54 -2.27 5.78
N SER A 304 -21.33 -2.01 6.28
CA SER A 304 -20.99 -0.90 7.17
C SER A 304 -20.76 0.43 6.43
N GLY A 305 -20.92 0.46 5.10
CA GLY A 305 -20.90 1.68 4.29
C GLY A 305 -19.59 1.99 3.57
N ALA A 306 -18.67 1.03 3.44
CA ALA A 306 -17.49 1.18 2.59
C ALA A 306 -17.85 1.04 1.11
N THR A 307 -17.22 1.85 0.26
CA THR A 307 -17.36 1.77 -1.19
C THR A 307 -16.58 0.54 -1.69
N ALA A 308 -17.27 -0.46 -2.26
CA ALA A 308 -16.63 -1.70 -2.71
C ALA A 308 -15.44 -1.47 -3.67
N SER A 309 -15.55 -0.53 -4.60
CA SER A 309 -14.47 -0.14 -5.53
C SER A 309 -13.35 0.70 -4.88
N LYS A 310 -13.31 0.82 -3.56
CA LYS A 310 -12.16 1.26 -2.76
C LYS A 310 -11.48 0.12 -1.99
N ILE A 311 -12.12 -1.03 -1.83
CA ILE A 311 -11.56 -2.16 -1.05
C ILE A 311 -10.53 -2.90 -1.91
N VAL A 312 -9.32 -3.06 -1.40
CA VAL A 312 -8.19 -3.77 -2.01
C VAL A 312 -7.95 -5.04 -1.21
N MET A 313 -7.92 -6.21 -1.86
CA MET A 313 -7.71 -7.49 -1.19
C MET A 313 -6.23 -7.76 -0.93
N GLY A 314 -5.84 -7.83 0.35
CA GLY A 314 -4.51 -8.27 0.77
C GLY A 314 -4.28 -9.76 0.53
N ILE A 315 -3.10 -10.10 0.03
CA ILE A 315 -2.65 -11.45 -0.32
C ILE A 315 -1.27 -11.67 0.32
N PRO A 316 -1.06 -12.75 1.10
CA PRO A 316 0.22 -13.00 1.77
C PRO A 316 1.25 -13.56 0.78
N LEU A 317 2.45 -12.99 0.79
CA LEU A 317 3.63 -13.50 0.08
C LEU A 317 4.46 -14.44 0.97
N TYR A 318 3.83 -15.11 1.93
CA TYR A 318 4.46 -15.95 2.95
C TYR A 318 3.53 -17.07 3.41
N GLY A 319 4.04 -17.99 4.23
CA GLY A 319 3.31 -19.11 4.79
C GLY A 319 3.48 -19.30 6.29
N HIS A 320 2.37 -19.57 7.00
CA HIS A 320 2.36 -19.91 8.43
C HIS A 320 2.61 -21.40 8.68
N ALA A 321 3.63 -21.64 9.50
CA ALA A 321 4.26 -22.86 10.03
C ALA A 321 3.51 -23.66 11.11
N PHE A 322 3.32 -24.97 10.95
CA PHE A 322 2.86 -25.86 12.03
C PHE A 322 3.53 -27.25 11.97
N GLU A 323 4.30 -27.61 12.99
CA GLU A 323 5.02 -28.90 13.07
C GLU A 323 4.25 -29.98 13.85
N GLN A 324 4.66 -31.24 13.67
CA GLN A 324 4.14 -32.41 14.40
C GLN A 324 2.62 -32.63 14.27
N THR A 325 1.98 -32.00 13.28
CA THR A 325 0.52 -32.05 13.06
C THR A 325 0.11 -33.21 12.16
N THR A 326 -1.18 -33.57 12.16
CA THR A 326 -1.74 -34.61 11.27
C THR A 326 -2.49 -34.05 10.06
N GLY A 327 -2.58 -32.71 9.92
CA GLY A 327 -3.25 -32.03 8.81
C GLY A 327 -3.99 -30.76 9.29
N LEU A 328 -4.85 -30.19 8.45
CA LEU A 328 -5.69 -29.02 8.80
C LEU A 328 -6.70 -29.32 9.91
N GLY A 329 -6.93 -28.35 10.80
CA GLY A 329 -7.87 -28.43 11.91
C GLY A 329 -7.44 -29.38 13.02
N GLN A 330 -6.15 -29.71 13.10
CA GLN A 330 -5.58 -30.64 14.07
C GLN A 330 -4.64 -29.91 15.04
N PRO A 331 -4.36 -30.47 16.24
CA PRO A 331 -3.28 -29.98 17.08
C PRO A 331 -1.92 -30.01 16.37
N TYR A 332 -0.97 -29.23 16.88
CA TYR A 332 0.41 -29.16 16.40
C TYR A 332 1.37 -28.99 17.60
N ASN A 333 2.67 -29.13 17.38
CA ASN A 333 3.70 -28.88 18.38
C ASN A 333 4.99 -28.42 17.69
N GLY A 334 5.31 -27.13 17.82
CA GLY A 334 6.33 -26.43 17.02
C GLY A 334 5.72 -25.71 15.80
N ILE A 335 6.42 -24.71 15.30
CA ILE A 335 5.99 -23.86 14.16
C ILE A 335 7.06 -23.77 13.06
N GLY A 336 8.18 -24.48 13.21
CA GLY A 336 9.30 -24.44 12.29
C GLY A 336 10.17 -23.17 12.44
N PRO A 337 11.41 -23.20 11.91
CA PRO A 337 12.34 -22.06 11.96
C PRO A 337 11.93 -20.88 11.05
N GLY A 338 11.09 -21.11 10.04
CA GLY A 338 10.74 -20.12 9.03
C GLY A 338 11.93 -19.73 8.12
N THR A 339 11.79 -18.61 7.40
CA THR A 339 12.89 -18.00 6.61
C THR A 339 13.55 -16.80 7.29
N THR A 340 12.79 -16.10 8.14
CA THR A 340 13.09 -14.75 8.63
C THR A 340 12.59 -14.58 10.06
N GLU A 341 11.45 -15.18 10.38
CA GLU A 341 10.88 -15.31 11.73
C GLU A 341 10.36 -16.74 11.92
N ALA A 342 10.45 -17.28 13.15
CA ALA A 342 9.93 -18.60 13.47
C ALA A 342 8.42 -18.67 13.22
N GLY A 343 7.96 -19.73 12.55
CA GLY A 343 6.58 -19.82 12.07
C GLY A 343 6.33 -19.22 10.68
N ILE A 344 7.22 -18.41 10.10
CA ILE A 344 6.94 -17.68 8.87
C ILE A 344 7.97 -18.00 7.77
N TYR A 345 7.52 -18.67 6.70
CA TYR A 345 8.33 -18.92 5.51
C TYR A 345 7.95 -17.99 4.36
N SER A 346 8.94 -17.32 3.76
CA SER A 346 8.77 -16.54 2.53
C SER A 346 8.21 -17.42 1.40
N TYR A 347 7.26 -16.93 0.60
CA TYR A 347 6.68 -17.69 -0.52
C TYR A 347 7.74 -18.19 -1.53
N LYS A 348 8.81 -17.42 -1.76
CA LYS A 348 9.97 -17.83 -2.57
C LYS A 348 10.69 -19.09 -2.10
N ALA A 349 10.49 -19.53 -0.86
CA ALA A 349 11.01 -20.79 -0.31
C ALA A 349 9.99 -21.95 -0.33
N LEU A 350 8.76 -21.73 -0.81
CA LEU A 350 7.65 -22.70 -0.72
C LEU A 350 7.29 -23.35 -2.07
N PRO A 351 6.83 -24.61 -2.10
CA PRO A 351 6.75 -25.56 -0.98
C PRO A 351 8.13 -26.01 -0.48
N LEU A 352 8.20 -26.39 0.79
CA LEU A 352 9.40 -27.00 1.38
C LEU A 352 9.70 -28.37 0.74
N ALA A 353 10.97 -28.75 0.71
CA ALA A 353 11.40 -29.99 0.07
C ALA A 353 10.77 -31.23 0.75
N GLY A 354 10.06 -32.04 -0.05
CA GLY A 354 9.32 -33.22 0.42
C GLY A 354 7.82 -32.97 0.65
N ALA A 355 7.40 -31.72 0.84
CA ALA A 355 6.00 -31.39 1.06
C ALA A 355 5.16 -31.46 -0.23
N GLN A 356 3.95 -32.03 -0.13
CA GLN A 356 2.95 -32.02 -1.19
C GLN A 356 2.05 -30.79 -1.04
N VAL A 357 1.63 -30.19 -2.16
CA VAL A 357 0.74 -29.01 -2.17
C VAL A 357 -0.71 -29.44 -2.31
N PHE A 358 -1.58 -28.85 -1.50
CA PHE A 358 -3.01 -29.09 -1.45
C PHE A 358 -3.75 -27.77 -1.67
N GLU A 359 -4.62 -27.73 -2.68
CA GLU A 359 -5.46 -26.59 -3.01
C GLU A 359 -6.93 -26.92 -2.76
N ASN A 360 -7.66 -25.99 -2.14
CA ASN A 360 -9.10 -26.08 -1.93
C ASN A 360 -9.77 -24.96 -2.72
N THR A 361 -10.36 -25.29 -3.87
CA THR A 361 -11.04 -24.32 -4.73
C THR A 361 -12.45 -23.92 -4.25
N THR A 362 -12.97 -24.54 -3.19
CA THR A 362 -14.26 -24.19 -2.58
C THR A 362 -14.09 -23.05 -1.59
N ASP A 363 -13.12 -23.18 -0.67
CA ASP A 363 -12.77 -22.12 0.28
C ASP A 363 -11.78 -21.10 -0.31
N VAL A 364 -11.19 -21.43 -1.47
CA VAL A 364 -10.09 -20.72 -2.16
C VAL A 364 -8.94 -20.44 -1.19
N SER A 365 -8.27 -21.53 -0.81
CA SER A 365 -7.11 -21.56 0.08
C SER A 365 -6.15 -22.70 -0.30
N SER A 366 -4.93 -22.64 0.23
CA SER A 366 -3.93 -23.70 0.02
C SER A 366 -2.99 -23.88 1.22
N TYR A 367 -2.35 -25.04 1.24
CA TYR A 367 -1.24 -25.39 2.13
C TYR A 367 -0.32 -26.41 1.47
N SER A 368 0.90 -26.56 1.98
CA SER A 368 1.72 -27.76 1.74
C SER A 368 1.86 -28.58 3.02
N TYR A 369 1.99 -29.89 2.88
CA TYR A 369 2.22 -30.80 4.00
C TYR A 369 3.20 -31.91 3.63
N ASP A 370 4.20 -32.17 4.48
CA ASP A 370 5.02 -33.38 4.42
C ASP A 370 4.62 -34.34 5.55
N SER A 371 4.20 -35.55 5.20
CA SER A 371 3.85 -36.60 6.15
C SER A 371 5.02 -37.15 6.96
N SER A 372 6.26 -36.86 6.54
CA SER A 372 7.51 -37.40 7.11
C SER A 372 7.98 -36.55 8.29
N SER A 373 8.14 -35.24 8.09
CA SER A 373 8.37 -34.23 9.14
C SER A 373 7.12 -33.92 9.95
N LYS A 374 5.93 -34.11 9.36
CA LYS A 374 4.62 -33.66 9.87
C LYS A 374 4.51 -32.13 9.95
N GLU A 375 5.17 -31.43 9.04
CA GLU A 375 5.10 -29.98 8.89
C GLU A 375 4.01 -29.59 7.89
N LEU A 376 3.10 -28.70 8.30
CA LEU A 376 2.09 -28.04 7.46
C LEU A 376 2.45 -26.57 7.32
N VAL A 377 2.41 -26.03 6.10
CA VAL A 377 2.58 -24.59 5.83
C VAL A 377 1.37 -24.08 5.05
N SER A 378 0.59 -23.13 5.57
CA SER A 378 -0.51 -22.50 4.80
C SER A 378 -0.05 -21.21 4.13
N TYR A 379 -0.21 -21.11 2.82
CA TYR A 379 0.17 -20.00 1.95
C TYR A 379 -0.65 -20.07 0.65
N ASP A 380 -0.67 -19.00 -0.14
CA ASP A 380 -1.36 -18.98 -1.44
C ASP A 380 -0.49 -19.51 -2.60
N THR A 381 -1.05 -20.35 -3.46
CA THR A 381 -0.44 -20.72 -4.76
C THR A 381 -0.84 -19.76 -5.88
N PRO A 382 -0.15 -19.78 -7.05
CA PRO A 382 -0.58 -19.04 -8.23
C PRO A 382 -2.03 -19.31 -8.67
N ASN A 383 -2.55 -20.53 -8.47
CA ASN A 383 -3.93 -20.86 -8.80
C ASN A 383 -4.92 -20.25 -7.78
N ILE A 384 -4.59 -20.27 -6.49
CA ILE A 384 -5.40 -19.61 -5.45
C ILE A 384 -5.39 -18.08 -5.62
N VAL A 385 -4.25 -17.47 -5.94
CA VAL A 385 -4.17 -16.02 -6.24
C VAL A 385 -4.97 -15.66 -7.49
N LYS A 386 -4.94 -16.49 -8.55
CA LYS A 386 -5.78 -16.32 -9.74
C LYS A 386 -7.28 -16.32 -9.39
N LEU A 387 -7.73 -17.23 -8.53
CA LEU A 387 -9.12 -17.26 -8.06
C LEU A 387 -9.49 -16.04 -7.19
N LYS A 388 -8.58 -15.57 -6.33
CA LYS A 388 -8.74 -14.34 -5.53
C LYS A 388 -8.82 -13.07 -6.39
N ALA A 389 -7.99 -12.96 -7.43
CA ALA A 389 -8.05 -11.87 -8.40
C ALA A 389 -9.34 -11.93 -9.25
N GLN A 390 -9.83 -13.13 -9.59
CA GLN A 390 -11.15 -13.29 -10.23
C GLN A 390 -12.30 -12.85 -9.31
N TYR A 391 -12.25 -13.14 -8.00
CA TYR A 391 -13.20 -12.60 -7.02
C TYR A 391 -13.14 -11.08 -6.94
N THR A 392 -11.94 -10.50 -6.92
CA THR A 392 -11.70 -9.04 -6.90
C THR A 392 -12.30 -8.35 -8.13
N ASN A 393 -12.21 -8.96 -9.31
CA ASN A 393 -12.90 -8.50 -10.50
C ASN A 393 -14.43 -8.62 -10.37
N THR A 394 -14.91 -9.81 -9.98
CA THR A 394 -16.34 -10.16 -9.93
C THR A 394 -17.14 -9.31 -8.95
N ASN A 395 -16.56 -8.99 -7.79
CA ASN A 395 -17.21 -8.18 -6.74
C ASN A 395 -16.95 -6.67 -6.88
N GLY A 396 -16.38 -6.22 -8.00
CA GLY A 396 -16.14 -4.79 -8.26
C GLY A 396 -15.08 -4.14 -7.36
N LEU A 397 -14.26 -4.93 -6.66
CA LEU A 397 -13.25 -4.44 -5.72
C LEU A 397 -12.14 -3.66 -6.43
N ALA A 398 -11.43 -2.80 -5.69
CA ALA A 398 -10.41 -1.91 -6.26
C ALA A 398 -9.22 -2.69 -6.87
N GLY A 399 -8.78 -3.79 -6.26
CA GLY A 399 -7.57 -4.49 -6.69
C GLY A 399 -6.99 -5.44 -5.65
N SER A 400 -5.69 -5.74 -5.76
CA SER A 400 -4.92 -6.55 -4.81
C SER A 400 -3.81 -5.76 -4.11
N MET A 401 -3.51 -6.16 -2.88
CA MET A 401 -2.40 -5.68 -2.05
C MET A 401 -1.54 -6.89 -1.60
N PHE A 402 -0.25 -6.70 -1.38
CA PHE A 402 0.69 -7.76 -1.05
C PHE A 402 1.63 -7.41 0.11
N TRP A 403 1.67 -8.28 1.12
CA TRP A 403 2.64 -8.25 2.23
C TRP A 403 3.60 -9.46 2.12
N GLU A 404 4.90 -9.28 1.91
CA GLU A 404 5.61 -8.06 1.50
C GLU A 404 6.60 -8.38 0.37
N LEU A 405 6.98 -7.38 -0.44
CA LEU A 405 7.55 -7.61 -1.76
C LEU A 405 8.85 -8.43 -1.78
N SER A 406 9.62 -8.45 -0.68
CA SER A 406 10.86 -9.25 -0.64
C SER A 406 10.62 -10.76 -0.76
N THR A 407 9.41 -11.25 -0.44
CA THR A 407 9.16 -12.69 -0.26
C THR A 407 8.47 -13.38 -1.44
N ASP A 408 8.07 -12.66 -2.50
CA ASP A 408 7.50 -13.24 -3.73
C ASP A 408 8.55 -13.99 -4.59
N LYS A 409 8.07 -14.85 -5.49
CA LYS A 409 8.87 -15.43 -6.58
C LYS A 409 8.96 -14.47 -7.77
N VAL A 410 9.83 -14.81 -8.72
CA VAL A 410 9.99 -14.11 -9.99
C VAL A 410 9.42 -14.92 -11.16
N GLY A 411 9.08 -14.24 -12.25
CA GLY A 411 8.58 -14.89 -13.47
C GLY A 411 7.15 -15.42 -13.32
N ALA A 412 6.88 -16.60 -13.88
CA ALA A 412 5.53 -17.17 -13.97
C ALA A 412 4.89 -17.54 -12.62
N ASP A 413 5.72 -17.75 -11.58
CA ASP A 413 5.26 -18.09 -10.23
C ASP A 413 5.05 -16.86 -9.33
N SER A 414 5.38 -15.63 -9.79
CA SER A 414 5.16 -14.40 -9.01
C SER A 414 3.67 -14.22 -8.71
N LEU A 415 3.29 -14.19 -7.43
CA LEU A 415 1.90 -13.98 -7.02
C LEU A 415 1.43 -12.56 -7.40
N VAL A 416 2.32 -11.56 -7.30
CA VAL A 416 2.04 -10.19 -7.75
C VAL A 416 1.76 -10.15 -9.26
N GLY A 417 2.62 -10.81 -10.06
CA GLY A 417 2.46 -10.90 -11.51
C GLY A 417 1.22 -11.68 -11.96
N VAL A 418 0.92 -12.79 -11.27
CA VAL A 418 -0.26 -13.62 -11.54
C VAL A 418 -1.56 -12.88 -11.24
N SER A 419 -1.63 -12.12 -10.13
CA SER A 419 -2.80 -11.28 -9.85
C SER A 419 -2.92 -10.15 -10.88
N ALA A 420 -1.84 -9.41 -11.15
CA ALA A 420 -1.85 -8.32 -12.13
C ALA A 420 -2.36 -8.78 -13.52
N GLY A 421 -1.92 -9.95 -13.99
CA GLY A 421 -2.39 -10.55 -15.24
C GLY A 421 -3.88 -10.95 -15.26
N VAL A 422 -4.50 -11.11 -14.10
CA VAL A 422 -5.94 -11.42 -13.95
C VAL A 422 -6.77 -10.15 -13.71
N LEU A 423 -6.24 -9.17 -12.97
CA LEU A 423 -6.85 -7.85 -12.78
C LEU A 423 -6.96 -7.08 -14.11
N GLY A 424 -6.03 -7.31 -15.04
CA GLY A 424 -6.11 -6.81 -16.42
C GLY A 424 -5.59 -5.39 -16.56
N ALA A 425 -6.48 -4.44 -16.86
CA ALA A 425 -6.08 -3.03 -16.96
C ALA A 425 -5.76 -2.48 -15.56
N LEU A 426 -4.48 -2.20 -15.30
CA LEU A 426 -4.03 -1.54 -14.08
C LEU A 426 -4.22 -0.02 -14.14
N ASP A 427 -4.45 0.60 -12.98
CA ASP A 427 -4.60 2.06 -12.81
C ASP A 427 -3.44 2.84 -13.45
N THR A 428 -3.77 3.85 -14.26
CA THR A 428 -2.81 4.68 -14.98
C THR A 428 -2.74 6.14 -14.49
N THR A 429 -3.40 6.45 -13.38
CA THR A 429 -3.41 7.78 -12.75
C THR A 429 -1.97 8.24 -12.45
N GLN A 430 -1.64 9.47 -12.87
CA GLN A 430 -0.28 10.01 -12.80
C GLN A 430 0.16 10.28 -11.36
N ASN A 431 1.42 9.96 -11.06
CA ASN A 431 2.07 10.29 -9.79
C ASN A 431 2.49 11.77 -9.72
N HIS A 432 2.65 12.29 -8.50
CA HIS A 432 3.17 13.62 -8.22
C HIS A 432 4.70 13.60 -8.36
N ILE A 433 5.27 14.60 -9.04
CA ILE A 433 6.73 14.80 -9.14
C ILE A 433 7.17 16.24 -8.81
N ASN A 434 6.22 17.17 -8.65
CA ASN A 434 6.48 18.59 -8.38
C ASN A 434 6.60 18.81 -6.86
N PHE A 435 7.82 18.92 -6.32
CA PHE A 435 8.07 19.08 -4.88
C PHE A 435 9.01 20.26 -4.58
N PRO A 436 8.60 21.50 -4.92
CA PRO A 436 9.50 22.66 -4.93
C PRO A 436 9.90 23.14 -3.53
N ASN A 437 9.21 22.70 -2.47
CA ASN A 437 9.50 23.07 -1.09
C ASN A 437 10.27 21.97 -0.32
N SER A 438 10.60 20.84 -0.95
CA SER A 438 11.32 19.74 -0.31
C SER A 438 12.60 20.21 0.36
N MET A 439 12.91 19.73 1.57
CA MET A 439 14.23 19.96 2.17
C MET A 439 15.40 19.38 1.36
N TRP A 440 15.14 18.41 0.46
CA TRP A 440 16.17 17.73 -0.32
C TRP A 440 16.36 18.36 -1.70
N ASP A 441 17.59 18.82 -1.98
CA ASP A 441 17.95 19.57 -3.17
C ASP A 441 17.73 18.76 -4.44
N ASN A 442 18.03 17.47 -4.41
CA ASN A 442 17.80 16.56 -5.53
C ASN A 442 16.32 16.14 -5.69
N ILE A 443 15.47 16.19 -4.66
CA ILE A 443 14.01 16.07 -4.84
C ILE A 443 13.43 17.34 -5.47
N ARG A 444 13.81 18.55 -5.01
CA ARG A 444 13.34 19.82 -5.60
C ARG A 444 13.65 19.95 -7.09
N ASN A 445 14.75 19.35 -7.54
CA ASN A 445 15.23 19.38 -8.93
C ASN A 445 14.89 18.09 -9.73
N ASN A 446 14.00 17.24 -9.21
CA ASN A 446 13.58 15.97 -9.82
C ASN A 446 14.76 15.09 -10.28
N MET A 447 15.74 14.88 -9.40
CA MET A 447 16.99 14.14 -9.64
C MET A 447 17.79 14.66 -10.85
N GLY A 448 17.72 15.97 -11.13
CA GLY A 448 18.34 16.60 -12.29
C GLY A 448 17.61 16.36 -13.62
N THR A 449 16.52 15.58 -13.61
CA THR A 449 15.66 15.35 -14.80
C THR A 449 14.59 16.43 -14.97
N GLY A 450 14.45 17.33 -13.99
CA GLY A 450 13.53 18.46 -14.00
C GLY A 450 13.92 19.54 -15.00
N GLY A 451 13.55 19.34 -16.27
CA GLY A 451 13.62 20.39 -17.29
C GLY A 451 12.89 21.64 -16.82
N THR A 452 13.56 22.79 -16.94
CA THR A 452 13.16 24.03 -16.27
C THR A 452 11.76 24.49 -16.71
N SER A 453 10.87 24.75 -15.74
CA SER A 453 9.71 25.61 -15.98
C SER A 453 10.24 27.01 -16.31
N THR A 454 10.35 27.30 -17.60
CA THR A 454 10.98 28.52 -18.10
C THR A 454 9.98 29.65 -18.03
N THR A 455 10.21 30.60 -17.12
CA THR A 455 9.55 31.91 -17.19
C THR A 455 9.84 32.52 -18.56
N THR A 456 8.79 32.79 -19.32
CA THR A 456 8.88 33.23 -20.72
C THR A 456 9.54 34.60 -20.82
N SER A 457 10.84 34.62 -21.11
CA SER A 457 11.55 35.78 -21.63
C SER A 457 11.55 35.72 -23.16
N THR A 458 11.09 36.80 -23.80
CA THR A 458 10.88 36.86 -25.25
C THR A 458 12.21 36.76 -26.01
N PRO A 459 12.34 35.90 -27.04
CA PRO A 459 13.58 35.79 -27.81
C PRO A 459 13.80 37.05 -28.67
N PRO A 460 14.95 37.74 -28.55
CA PRO A 460 15.35 38.74 -29.52
C PRO A 460 15.78 38.06 -30.84
N THR A 461 15.26 38.54 -31.96
CA THR A 461 15.67 38.08 -33.30
C THR A 461 17.14 38.41 -33.56
N GLY A 462 17.92 37.41 -33.99
CA GLY A 462 19.36 37.56 -34.19
C GLY A 462 19.76 38.39 -35.42
N THR A 463 20.90 39.06 -35.32
CA THR A 463 21.69 39.62 -36.42
C THR A 463 23.14 39.20 -36.27
N GLY A 464 23.86 38.96 -37.37
CA GLY A 464 25.16 38.28 -37.34
C GLY A 464 26.26 39.00 -36.56
N GLY A 465 26.94 38.28 -35.66
CA GLY A 465 28.02 38.82 -34.83
C GLY A 465 29.33 39.04 -35.59
N SER A 466 29.87 40.25 -35.49
CA SER A 466 31.23 40.60 -35.94
C SER A 466 32.21 40.46 -34.78
N GLY A 467 33.13 39.49 -34.84
CA GLY A 467 34.12 39.26 -33.79
C GLY A 467 34.66 37.83 -33.80
N SER A 468 35.08 37.35 -32.62
CA SER A 468 35.69 36.03 -32.39
C SER A 468 34.86 34.83 -32.90
N CYS A 469 33.56 35.03 -33.07
CA CYS A 469 32.59 34.00 -33.48
C CYS A 469 32.27 34.00 -34.98
N ALA A 470 32.83 34.92 -35.77
CA ALA A 470 32.56 35.03 -37.19
C ALA A 470 32.95 33.74 -37.94
N GLY A 471 31.98 33.11 -38.60
CA GLY A 471 32.17 31.85 -39.34
C GLY A 471 32.21 30.58 -38.47
N VAL A 472 31.98 30.67 -37.15
CA VAL A 472 31.94 29.50 -36.25
C VAL A 472 30.52 28.96 -36.12
N ALA A 473 30.33 27.70 -36.51
CA ALA A 473 29.02 27.02 -36.47
C ALA A 473 28.45 26.90 -35.04
N ALA A 474 27.12 26.88 -34.93
CA ALA A 474 26.45 26.64 -33.66
C ALA A 474 26.67 25.20 -33.16
N TRP A 475 26.72 25.01 -31.84
CA TRP A 475 26.77 23.68 -31.26
C TRP A 475 25.46 22.92 -31.54
N ALA A 476 25.60 21.66 -31.96
CA ALA A 476 24.50 20.71 -32.12
C ALA A 476 24.83 19.38 -31.44
N ALA A 477 23.92 18.88 -30.61
CA ALA A 477 24.09 17.69 -29.77
C ALA A 477 24.43 16.41 -30.56
N ALA A 478 23.86 16.23 -31.76
CA ALA A 478 24.08 15.05 -32.58
C ALA A 478 25.46 15.03 -33.29
N THR A 479 26.17 16.17 -33.33
CA THR A 479 27.47 16.28 -34.00
C THR A 479 28.59 15.68 -33.15
N ILE A 480 29.47 14.89 -33.78
CA ILE A 480 30.68 14.36 -33.14
C ILE A 480 31.82 15.37 -33.32
N TYR A 481 32.34 15.91 -32.22
CA TYR A 481 33.50 16.79 -32.19
C TYR A 481 34.74 15.93 -31.89
N SER A 482 35.21 15.20 -32.91
CA SER A 482 36.20 14.13 -32.76
C SER A 482 37.62 14.58 -32.37
N THR A 483 37.89 15.87 -32.41
CA THR A 483 39.23 16.45 -32.24
C THR A 483 39.17 17.60 -31.23
N ALA A 484 40.05 17.58 -30.23
CA ALA A 484 40.19 18.67 -29.27
C ALA A 484 40.60 19.97 -29.99
N GLY A 485 40.07 21.12 -29.56
CA GLY A 485 40.26 22.39 -30.25
C GLY A 485 39.18 22.74 -31.29
N SER A 486 38.18 21.89 -31.48
CA SER A 486 36.99 22.19 -32.29
C SER A 486 36.19 23.33 -31.66
N LYS A 487 35.81 24.33 -32.47
CA LYS A 487 35.09 25.53 -32.01
C LYS A 487 33.62 25.48 -32.37
N VAL A 488 32.77 25.97 -31.46
CA VAL A 488 31.32 26.12 -31.64
C VAL A 488 30.83 27.42 -31.01
N THR A 489 29.70 27.95 -31.49
CA THR A 489 28.94 29.00 -30.81
C THR A 489 27.77 28.41 -30.03
N PHE A 490 27.59 28.83 -28.78
CA PHE A 490 26.46 28.38 -27.94
C PHE A 490 26.15 29.43 -26.87
N ASN A 491 24.86 29.74 -26.67
CA ASN A 491 24.35 30.77 -25.75
C ASN A 491 25.09 32.13 -25.85
N GLY A 492 25.43 32.56 -27.07
CA GLY A 492 26.14 33.83 -27.31
C GLY A 492 27.61 33.83 -26.90
N HIS A 493 28.22 32.66 -26.69
CA HIS A 493 29.65 32.50 -26.36
C HIS A 493 30.37 31.59 -27.36
N LEU A 494 31.68 31.79 -27.51
CA LEU A 494 32.59 30.92 -28.26
C LEU A 494 33.13 29.82 -27.34
N TRP A 495 32.92 28.56 -27.70
CA TRP A 495 33.39 27.42 -26.92
C TRP A 495 34.43 26.61 -27.68
N THR A 496 35.23 25.83 -26.95
CA THR A 496 36.22 24.90 -27.53
C THR A 496 36.26 23.60 -26.72
N ASN A 497 36.18 22.44 -27.38
CA ASN A 497 36.24 21.15 -26.67
C ASN A 497 37.67 20.77 -26.25
N SER A 498 37.78 20.15 -25.09
CA SER A 498 39.04 19.67 -24.51
C SER A 498 39.43 18.26 -25.01
N TRP A 499 38.45 17.45 -25.41
CA TRP A 499 38.62 16.08 -25.93
C TRP A 499 37.41 15.69 -26.82
N TRP A 500 37.39 14.45 -27.32
CA TRP A 500 36.29 13.89 -28.12
C TRP A 500 34.94 14.05 -27.40
N THR A 501 33.89 14.45 -28.10
CA THR A 501 32.54 14.55 -27.53
C THR A 501 31.42 14.44 -28.57
N GLN A 502 30.28 13.91 -28.13
CA GLN A 502 28.98 13.99 -28.78
C GLN A 502 27.93 14.15 -27.65
N GLY A 503 26.94 15.01 -27.81
CA GLY A 503 25.89 15.25 -26.80
C GLY A 503 26.24 16.16 -25.62
N ASP A 504 27.52 16.25 -25.19
CA ASP A 504 27.89 17.14 -24.09
C ASP A 504 27.65 18.62 -24.45
N THR A 505 26.85 19.31 -23.64
CA THR A 505 26.46 20.70 -23.90
C THR A 505 27.53 21.69 -23.41
N PRO A 506 27.88 22.75 -24.16
CA PRO A 506 28.83 23.75 -23.69
C PRO A 506 28.32 24.50 -22.46
N GLY A 507 29.18 24.66 -21.45
CA GLY A 507 28.80 25.15 -20.12
C GLY A 507 28.14 24.09 -19.21
N GLY A 508 27.95 22.85 -19.68
CA GLY A 508 27.44 21.74 -18.87
C GLY A 508 28.45 21.19 -17.86
N SER A 509 27.94 20.48 -16.85
CA SER A 509 28.71 19.95 -15.70
C SER A 509 29.83 18.97 -16.06
N ALA A 510 29.82 18.38 -17.26
CA ALA A 510 30.85 17.46 -17.73
C ALA A 510 32.23 18.10 -17.99
N GLY A 511 32.36 19.44 -17.98
CA GLY A 511 33.64 20.15 -18.11
C GLY A 511 34.35 20.02 -19.47
N VAL A 512 33.71 19.38 -20.44
CA VAL A 512 34.24 19.06 -21.78
C VAL A 512 34.56 20.32 -22.60
N TRP A 513 33.80 21.39 -22.41
CA TRP A 513 33.88 22.62 -23.19
C TRP A 513 34.45 23.78 -22.38
N VAL A 514 35.46 24.45 -22.93
CA VAL A 514 36.08 25.64 -22.34
C VAL A 514 35.59 26.89 -23.07
N ASP A 515 35.01 27.82 -22.32
CA ASP A 515 34.62 29.14 -22.80
C ASP A 515 35.85 29.93 -23.31
N LYS A 516 35.64 30.74 -24.35
CA LYS A 516 36.61 31.65 -24.98
C LYS A 516 36.12 33.09 -25.04
N GLY A 517 34.98 33.39 -24.42
CA GLY A 517 34.36 34.70 -24.33
C GLY A 517 33.13 34.86 -25.23
N ALA A 518 32.42 35.96 -25.01
CA ALA A 518 31.18 36.29 -25.70
C ALA A 518 31.36 36.52 -27.23
N CYS A 519 30.24 36.34 -27.93
CA CYS A 519 29.98 36.72 -29.31
C CYS A 519 29.21 38.05 -29.39
#